data_AF-A0A5B0W1J2-F1
#
_entry.id   AF-A0A5B0W1J2-F1
#
_cell.length_a   1.000
_cell.length_b   1.000
_cell.length_c   1.000
_cell.angle_alpha   90.00
_cell.angle_beta   90.00
_cell.angle_gamma   90.00
#
_symmetry.space_group_name_H-M   'P 1'
#
loop_
_entity.id
_entity.type
_entity.pdbx_description
1 polymer ?
#
loop_
_entity_poly.entity_id
_entity_poly.type
_entity_poly.pdbx_seq_one_letter_code
_entity_poly.pdbx_strand_id
1 'polypeptide(L)' 'MSGRNYWHVYNQMRRHYIDNGVVQGRADLLAEYSDMDPTEVDEGIAEFELAIGIRMRGVDLNGCKEAQAN' A
#
# COMPACT_ATOMS: atom_id res chain seq x y z
N MET A 1 -18.57 -12.13 -12.85
CA MET A 1 -17.41 -11.89 -11.95
C MET A 1 -16.69 -10.68 -12.51
N SER A 2 -16.53 -9.61 -11.73
CA SER A 2 -15.75 -8.47 -12.20
C SER A 2 -14.31 -8.92 -12.41
N GLY A 3 -13.64 -8.48 -13.48
CA GLY A 3 -12.26 -8.88 -13.80
C GLY A 3 -11.22 -8.21 -12.90
N ARG A 4 -11.62 -7.74 -11.71
CA ARG A 4 -10.78 -7.00 -10.77
C ARG A 4 -10.09 -7.99 -9.81
N ASN A 5 -8.85 -7.66 -9.45
CA ASN A 5 -7.97 -8.44 -8.59
C ASN A 5 -7.05 -7.50 -7.80
N TYR A 6 -6.19 -8.05 -6.93
CA TYR A 6 -5.27 -7.32 -6.08
C TYR A 6 -4.44 -6.23 -6.81
N TRP A 7 -4.12 -6.44 -8.09
CA TRP A 7 -3.39 -5.46 -8.90
C TRP A 7 -4.14 -4.15 -9.11
N HIS A 8 -5.48 -4.20 -9.19
CA HIS A 8 -6.30 -3.01 -9.34
C HIS A 8 -6.27 -2.16 -8.06
N VAL A 9 -6.32 -2.83 -6.90
CA VAL A 9 -6.21 -2.19 -5.58
C VAL A 9 -4.84 -1.53 -5.43
N TYR A 10 -3.75 -2.25 -5.73
CA TYR A 10 -2.39 -1.70 -5.75
C TYR A 10 -2.27 -0.46 -6.62
N ASN A 11 -2.74 -0.54 -7.88
CA ASN A 11 -2.57 0.54 -8.84
C ASN A 11 -3.42 1.77 -8.47
N GLN A 12 -4.59 1.58 -7.86
CA GLN A 12 -5.39 2.67 -7.33
C GLN A 12 -4.72 3.36 -6.14
N MET A 13 -4.23 2.60 -5.16
CA MET A 13 -3.48 3.16 -4.03
C MET A 13 -2.25 3.92 -4.50
N ARG A 14 -1.50 3.37 -5.46
CA ARG A 14 -0.34 4.03 -6.07
C ARG A 14 -0.70 5.36 -6.71
N ARG A 15 -1.78 5.42 -7.51
CA ARG A 15 -2.24 6.68 -8.14
C ARG A 15 -2.69 7.68 -7.09
N HIS A 16 -3.53 7.24 -6.15
CA HIS A 16 -4.02 8.11 -5.08
C HIS A 16 -2.89 8.71 -4.25
N TYR A 17 -1.87 7.90 -3.94
CA TYR A 17 -0.68 8.35 -3.22
C TYR A 17 0.16 9.34 -4.03
N ILE A 18 0.36 9.10 -5.34
CA ILE A 18 1.08 10.05 -6.21
C ILE A 18 0.33 11.38 -6.30
N ASP A 19 -0.99 11.35 -6.40
CA ASP A 19 -1.81 12.55 -6.63
C ASP A 19 -2.04 13.35 -5.34
N ASN A 20 -2.14 12.69 -4.19
CA ASN A 20 -2.56 13.33 -2.91
C ASN A 20 -1.51 13.25 -1.80
N GLY A 21 -0.50 12.38 -1.93
CA GLY A 21 0.50 12.12 -0.87
C GLY A 21 -0.04 11.33 0.33
N VAL A 22 -1.26 10.79 0.25
CA VAL A 22 -1.94 10.10 1.35
C VAL A 22 -2.20 8.63 0.97
N VAL A 23 -2.09 7.72 1.95
CA VAL A 23 -2.40 6.30 1.79
C VAL A 23 -3.88 6.07 2.08
N GLN A 24 -4.58 5.34 1.20
CA GLN A 24 -5.99 5.01 1.40
C GLN A 24 -6.16 3.99 2.53
N GLY A 25 -7.20 4.18 3.35
CA GLY A 25 -7.54 3.25 4.41
C GLY A 25 -8.19 1.98 3.86
N ARG A 26 -7.95 0.85 4.55
CA ARG A 26 -8.54 -0.45 4.21
C ARG A 26 -10.08 -0.41 4.13
N ALA A 27 -10.75 0.32 5.02
CA ALA A 27 -12.20 0.41 5.04
C ALA A 27 -12.76 1.05 3.75
N ASP A 28 -12.10 2.10 3.27
CA ASP A 28 -12.47 2.78 2.03
C ASP A 28 -12.26 1.87 0.82
N LEU A 29 -11.15 1.12 0.82
CA LEU A 29 -10.85 0.14 -0.24
C LEU A 29 -11.86 -1.01 -0.25
N LEU A 30 -12.28 -1.53 0.90
CA LEU A 30 -13.31 -2.57 0.96
C LEU A 30 -14.69 -2.06 0.51
N ALA A 31 -14.99 -0.77 0.71
CA ALA A 31 -16.22 -0.17 0.19
C ALA A 31 -16.18 -0.03 -1.34
N GLU A 32 -15.07 0.47 -1.88
CA GLU A 32 -14.84 0.66 -3.32
C GLU A 32 -14.79 -0.67 -4.10
N TYR A 33 -14.18 -1.68 -3.49
CA TYR A 33 -14.01 -3.04 -4.03
C TYR A 33 -14.95 -4.04 -3.36
N SER A 34 -16.18 -3.62 -3.05
CA SER A 34 -17.17 -4.44 -2.35
C SER A 34 -17.62 -5.70 -3.08
N ASP A 35 -17.34 -5.80 -4.39
CA ASP A 35 -17.59 -6.97 -5.23
C ASP A 35 -16.38 -7.92 -5.35
N MET A 36 -15.23 -7.56 -4.76
CA MET A 36 -14.04 -8.41 -4.69
C MET A 36 -13.99 -9.24 -3.41
N ASP A 37 -13.22 -10.32 -3.44
CA ASP A 37 -12.82 -11.03 -2.22
C ASP A 37 -12.00 -10.06 -1.33
N PRO A 38 -12.36 -9.88 -0.05
CA PRO A 38 -11.57 -9.07 0.89
C PRO A 38 -10.08 -9.46 0.94
N THR A 39 -9.76 -10.73 0.68
CA THR A 39 -8.38 -11.24 0.62
C THR A 39 -7.59 -10.59 -0.52
N GLU A 40 -8.19 -10.44 -1.70
CA GLU A 40 -7.54 -9.77 -2.85
C GLU A 40 -7.30 -8.28 -2.56
N VAL A 41 -8.20 -7.65 -1.80
CA VAL A 41 -8.01 -6.27 -1.33
C VAL A 41 -6.83 -6.19 -0.36
N ASP A 42 -6.75 -7.11 0.60
CA ASP A 42 -5.65 -7.17 1.56
C ASP A 42 -4.30 -7.45 0.89
N GLU A 43 -4.27 -8.31 -0.13
CA GLU A 43 -3.08 -8.55 -0.96
C GLU A 43 -2.63 -7.28 -1.69
N GLY A 44 -3.55 -6.55 -2.31
CA GLY A 44 -3.23 -5.31 -3.01
C GLY A 44 -2.66 -4.23 -2.08
N ILE A 45 -3.20 -4.13 -0.86
CA ILE A 45 -2.67 -3.28 0.21
C ILE A 45 -1.25 -3.70 0.59
N ALA A 46 -1.03 -4.99 0.84
CA ALA A 46 0.27 -5.50 1.25
C ALA A 46 1.36 -5.24 0.18
N GLU A 47 1.03 -5.45 -1.10
CA GLU A 47 1.93 -5.16 -2.23
C GLU A 47 2.26 -3.66 -2.31
N PHE A 48 1.27 -2.79 -2.09
CA PHE A 48 1.51 -1.35 -2.05
C PHE A 48 2.45 -0.97 -0.90
N GLU A 49 2.16 -1.41 0.33
CA GLU A 49 2.99 -1.13 1.50
C GLU A 49 4.44 -1.64 1.34
N LEU A 50 4.62 -2.80 0.70
CA LEU A 50 5.94 -3.33 0.34
C LEU A 50 6.64 -2.42 -0.67
N ALA A 51 5.96 -2.02 -1.73
CA ALA A 51 6.53 -1.20 -2.80
C ALA A 51 6.96 0.20 -2.34
N ILE A 52 6.22 0.82 -1.41
CA ILE A 52 6.57 2.14 -0.87
C ILE A 52 7.44 2.08 0.40
N GLY A 53 7.86 0.89 0.81
CA GLY A 53 8.77 0.71 1.95
C GLY A 53 8.14 0.89 3.34
N ILE A 54 6.80 0.95 3.43
CA ILE A 54 6.09 0.97 4.71
C ILE A 54 6.18 -0.40 5.39
N ARG A 55 6.15 -1.50 4.61
CA ARG A 55 6.29 -2.86 5.12
C ARG A 55 7.73 -3.32 4.94
N MET A 56 8.58 -3.08 5.93
CA MET A 56 9.96 -3.56 5.90
C MET A 56 9.98 -5.09 5.99
N ARG A 57 10.29 -5.76 4.88
CA ARG A 57 10.65 -7.18 4.87
C ARG A 57 12.07 -7.33 5.45
N GLY A 58 12.18 -7.28 6.77
CA GLY A 58 13.38 -7.70 7.51
C GLY A 58 14.60 -6.79 7.42
N VAL A 59 14.45 -5.47 7.53
CA VAL A 59 15.59 -4.55 7.69
C VAL A 59 15.62 -4.00 9.11
N ASP A 60 16.70 -4.31 9.83
CA ASP A 60 17.07 -3.71 11.12
C ASP A 60 17.30 -2.20 10.95
N LEU A 61 16.62 -1.39 11.78
CA LEU A 61 16.62 0.07 11.75
C LEU A 61 17.87 0.69 12.40
N ASN A 62 19.06 0.14 12.16
CA ASN A 62 20.33 0.72 12.62
C ASN A 62 21.07 1.54 11.54
N GLY A 63 20.42 1.86 10.42
CA GLY A 63 21.02 2.65 9.32
C GLY A 63 20.65 4.14 9.28
N CYS A 64 19.69 4.60 10.07
CA CYS A 64 19.21 5.99 10.03
C CYS A 64 19.68 6.80 11.24
N LYS A 65 21.00 6.94 11.44
CA LYS A 65 21.57 8.03 12.25
C LYS A 65 23.08 8.18 12.03
N GLU A 66 23.48 8.69 10.87
CA GLU A 66 24.67 9.54 10.82
C GLU A 66 24.38 10.82 10.03
N ALA A 67 24.99 11.91 10.50
CA ALA A 67 24.95 13.29 10.02
C ALA A 67 23.80 14.18 10.51
N GLN A 68 23.90 14.63 11.76
CA GLN A 68 23.76 16.07 12.02
C GLN A 68 25.16 16.63 12.29
N ALA A 69 25.49 17.65 11.50
CA ALA A 69 26.77 18.32 11.43
C ALA A 69 26.95 19.37 12.55
N ASN A 70 28.23 19.53 12.92
CA ASN A 70 28.88 20.63 13.63
C ASN A 70 28.57 20.81 15.13
#